data_AF-A0AAW0PBI6-F1
#
_entry.id   AF-A0AAW0PBI6-F1
#
_cell.length_a   1.000
_cell.length_b   1.000
_cell.length_c   1.000
_cell.angle_alpha   90.00
_cell.angle_beta   90.00
_cell.angle_gamma   90.00
#
_symmetry.space_group_name_H-M   'P 1'
#
loop_
_entity.id
_entity.type
_entity.pdbx_description
1 polymer ?
#
loop_
_entity_poly.entity_id
_entity_poly.type
_entity_poly.pdbx_seq_one_letter_code
_entity_poly.pdbx_strand_id
1 'polypeptide(L)'
;MSSLLKVDNELKTKVDAFRERITAEAEDLVANFFPKKLLELDHFLKDPIINITELKEIHAEINITVPDPILLPNLHDGLEAQNAKKRKLDDGGGDDMMTGTKVFVMPGGMMKSNSNLVDLIEKVKPEIRTLIEKCNTVKMWVQLLIPRIEDGNNFGVSIQEETVAELRTVEGEAASYLDQISRYYITRAKLVSKIAKYPHVEDYRRTVTEIDEKEYISLKIIVSELRNQYVTLHDMILKNIEKIKRPRSSNTDALY
;
A
#
# COMPACT_ATOMS: atom_id res chain seq x y z
N MET A 1 -14.49 12.43 -49.55
CA MET A 1 -14.90 11.63 -48.36
C MET A 1 -13.65 11.26 -47.62
N SER A 2 -13.56 11.70 -46.36
CA SER A 2 -12.34 11.76 -45.56
C SER A 2 -11.57 10.44 -45.56
N SER A 3 -10.27 10.52 -45.81
CA SER A 3 -9.30 9.45 -45.62
C SER A 3 -9.41 8.92 -44.19
N LEU A 4 -10.12 7.81 -44.00
CA LEU A 4 -10.03 7.00 -42.79
C LEU A 4 -8.54 6.75 -42.52
N LEU A 5 -8.11 6.98 -41.28
CA LEU A 5 -6.72 6.80 -40.83
C LEU A 5 -6.13 5.51 -41.41
N LYS A 6 -5.10 5.65 -42.25
CA LYS A 6 -4.34 4.50 -42.76
C LYS A 6 -3.33 4.10 -41.70
N VAL A 7 -3.56 2.94 -41.08
CA VAL A 7 -2.60 2.31 -40.19
C VAL A 7 -1.73 1.37 -41.02
N ASP A 8 -0.41 1.41 -40.79
CA ASP A 8 0.53 0.50 -41.41
C ASP A 8 0.19 -0.97 -41.06
N ASN A 9 0.34 -1.88 -42.04
CA ASN A 9 -0.06 -3.27 -41.89
C ASN A 9 0.81 -4.04 -40.89
N GLU A 10 2.10 -3.71 -40.79
CA GLU A 10 3.00 -4.32 -39.81
C GLU A 10 2.61 -3.87 -38.39
N LEU A 11 2.33 -2.57 -38.22
CA LEU A 11 1.84 -2.04 -36.94
C LEU A 11 0.51 -2.65 -36.53
N LYS A 12 -0.43 -2.81 -37.46
CA LYS A 12 -1.71 -3.47 -37.21
C LYS A 12 -1.51 -4.91 -36.70
N THR A 13 -0.63 -5.66 -37.35
CA THR A 13 -0.30 -7.04 -36.96
C THR A 13 0.28 -7.11 -35.55
N LYS A 14 1.17 -6.18 -35.19
CA LYS A 14 1.73 -6.09 -33.83
C LYS A 14 0.68 -5.78 -32.76
N VAL A 15 -0.28 -4.91 -33.07
CA VAL A 15 -1.40 -4.57 -32.17
C VAL A 15 -2.34 -5.76 -31.98
N ASP A 16 -2.66 -6.48 -33.05
CA ASP A 16 -3.52 -7.66 -32.97
C ASP A 16 -2.84 -8.78 -32.17
N ALA A 17 -1.53 -9.03 -32.36
CA ALA A 17 -0.76 -9.97 -31.54
C ALA A 17 -0.70 -9.56 -30.05
N PHE A 18 -0.64 -8.25 -29.76
CA PHE A 18 -0.73 -7.76 -28.39
C PHE A 18 -2.09 -8.08 -27.76
N ARG A 19 -3.20 -7.89 -28.50
CA ARG A 19 -4.56 -8.19 -28.04
C ARG A 19 -4.76 -9.67 -27.75
N GLU A 20 -4.27 -10.55 -28.61
CA GLU A 20 -4.33 -12.00 -28.42
C GLU A 20 -3.56 -12.43 -27.16
N ARG A 21 -2.35 -11.89 -26.97
CA ARG A 21 -1.56 -12.17 -25.77
C ARG A 21 -2.24 -11.72 -24.48
N ILE A 22 -2.76 -10.49 -24.44
CA ILE A 22 -3.51 -9.98 -23.27
C ILE A 22 -4.75 -10.83 -23.00
N THR A 23 -5.44 -11.28 -24.05
CA THR A 23 -6.60 -12.17 -23.91
C THR A 23 -6.21 -13.50 -23.27
N ALA A 24 -5.17 -14.16 -23.80
CA ALA A 24 -4.70 -15.43 -23.24
C ALA A 24 -4.24 -15.29 -21.79
N GLU A 25 -3.50 -14.22 -21.48
CA GLU A 25 -3.03 -13.95 -20.10
C GLU A 25 -4.20 -13.68 -19.16
N ALA A 26 -5.14 -12.82 -19.53
CA ALA A 26 -6.29 -12.49 -18.67
C ALA A 26 -7.20 -13.71 -18.42
N GLU A 27 -7.42 -14.55 -19.43
CA GLU A 27 -8.21 -15.77 -19.26
C GLU A 27 -7.53 -16.77 -18.32
N ASP A 28 -6.20 -16.95 -18.43
CA ASP A 28 -5.44 -17.77 -17.48
C ASP A 28 -5.45 -17.18 -16.06
N LEU A 29 -5.39 -15.85 -15.94
CA LEU A 29 -5.47 -15.18 -14.65
C LEU A 29 -6.79 -15.50 -13.96
N VAL A 30 -7.91 -15.35 -14.66
CA VAL A 30 -9.23 -15.63 -14.10
C VAL A 30 -9.42 -17.12 -13.85
N ALA A 31 -9.09 -17.98 -14.80
CA ALA A 31 -9.36 -19.43 -14.68
C ALA A 31 -8.45 -20.14 -13.67
N ASN A 32 -7.18 -19.73 -13.58
CA ASN A 32 -6.15 -20.46 -12.84
C ASN A 32 -5.50 -19.63 -11.74
N PHE A 33 -5.07 -18.41 -12.03
CA PHE A 33 -4.29 -17.63 -11.07
C PHE A 33 -5.13 -17.17 -9.87
N PHE A 34 -6.31 -16.59 -10.10
CA PHE A 34 -7.14 -16.01 -9.05
C PHE A 34 -7.55 -17.05 -8.00
N PRO A 35 -8.06 -18.25 -8.38
CA PRO A 35 -8.36 -19.31 -7.43
C PRO A 35 -7.13 -19.80 -6.66
N LYS A 36 -5.98 -19.97 -7.33
CA LYS A 36 -4.74 -20.38 -6.66
C LYS A 36 -4.29 -19.33 -5.65
N LYS A 37 -4.32 -18.06 -6.03
CA LYS A 37 -3.89 -16.94 -5.20
C LYS A 37 -4.78 -16.74 -3.99
N LEU A 38 -6.09 -16.91 -4.17
CA LEU A 38 -7.06 -17.00 -3.07
C LEU A 38 -6.65 -18.05 -2.03
N LEU A 39 -6.32 -19.27 -2.46
CA LEU A 39 -5.91 -20.36 -1.56
C LEU A 39 -4.56 -20.09 -0.89
N GLU A 40 -3.60 -19.52 -1.62
CA GLU A 40 -2.30 -19.11 -1.06
C GLU A 40 -2.48 -18.07 0.07
N LEU A 41 -3.29 -17.04 -0.16
CA LEU A 41 -3.55 -16.00 0.84
C LEU A 41 -4.36 -16.53 2.02
N ASP A 42 -5.31 -17.44 1.80
CA ASP A 42 -6.04 -18.11 2.89
C ASP A 42 -5.10 -18.96 3.76
N HIS A 43 -4.13 -19.63 3.15
CA HIS A 43 -3.08 -20.33 3.89
C HIS A 43 -2.16 -19.36 4.63
N PHE A 44 -1.75 -18.27 3.99
CA PHE A 44 -0.91 -17.25 4.62
C PHE A 44 -1.59 -16.64 5.85
N LEU A 45 -2.90 -16.39 5.81
CA LEU A 45 -3.68 -15.92 6.96
C LEU A 45 -3.74 -16.90 8.13
N LYS A 46 -3.30 -18.15 7.95
CA LYS A 46 -3.17 -19.17 9.02
C LYS A 46 -1.73 -19.35 9.49
N ASP A 47 -0.77 -18.72 8.81
CA ASP A 47 0.66 -18.79 9.17
C ASP A 47 0.88 -18.14 10.55
N PRO A 48 1.63 -18.77 11.47
CA PRO A 48 2.00 -18.15 12.74
C PRO A 48 2.62 -16.75 12.60
N ILE A 49 3.30 -16.44 11.49
CA ILE A 49 3.95 -15.13 11.32
C ILE A 49 2.97 -13.95 11.27
N ILE A 50 1.72 -14.19 10.85
CA ILE A 50 0.65 -13.16 10.80
C ILE A 50 -0.41 -13.39 11.90
N ASN A 51 -0.19 -14.38 12.77
CA ASN A 51 -1.08 -14.75 13.86
C ASN A 51 -0.32 -14.74 15.19
N ILE A 52 0.12 -13.56 15.61
CA ILE A 52 0.64 -13.36 16.97
C ILE A 52 -0.51 -13.52 17.98
N THR A 53 -0.20 -14.12 19.13
CA THR A 53 -1.21 -14.40 20.17
C THR A 53 -1.44 -13.16 21.03
N GLU A 54 -0.36 -12.48 21.38
CA GLU A 54 -0.41 -11.23 22.13
C GLU A 54 0.27 -10.09 21.36
N LEU A 55 -0.37 -8.91 21.35
CA LEU A 55 0.16 -7.74 20.65
C LEU A 55 1.55 -7.30 21.17
N LYS A 56 1.88 -7.62 22.42
CA LYS A 56 3.20 -7.37 23.00
C LYS A 56 4.35 -8.02 22.22
N GLU A 57 4.07 -9.09 21.47
CA GLU A 57 5.07 -9.78 20.64
C GLU A 57 5.56 -8.90 19.47
N ILE A 58 4.76 -7.92 19.04
CA ILE A 58 5.17 -6.98 17.99
C ILE A 58 5.92 -5.76 18.55
N HIS A 59 6.04 -5.60 19.87
CA HIS A 59 6.67 -4.41 20.44
C HIS A 59 8.16 -4.36 20.14
N ALA A 60 8.65 -3.18 19.78
CA ALA A 60 10.07 -2.92 19.59
C ALA A 60 10.57 -1.92 20.65
N GLU A 61 11.64 -2.27 21.35
CA GLU A 61 12.21 -1.43 22.39
C GLU A 61 12.81 -0.12 21.83
N ILE A 62 12.59 0.98 22.55
CA ILE A 62 13.13 2.31 22.22
C ILE A 62 14.16 2.70 23.27
N ASN A 63 15.43 2.41 22.97
CA ASN A 63 16.57 2.59 23.88
C ASN A 63 17.10 4.04 23.89
N ILE A 64 16.25 4.98 24.29
CA ILE A 64 16.63 6.36 24.59
C ILE A 64 16.49 6.57 26.11
N THR A 65 17.55 7.01 26.78
CA THR A 65 17.51 7.30 28.22
C THR A 65 16.83 8.63 28.51
N VAL A 66 16.06 8.69 29.60
CA VAL A 66 15.54 9.95 30.14
C VAL A 66 16.66 10.61 30.95
N PRO A 67 17.10 11.84 30.60
CA PRO A 67 18.09 12.56 31.41
C PRO A 67 17.53 12.85 32.81
N ASP A 68 18.39 12.79 33.82
CA ASP A 68 18.00 13.15 35.18
C ASP A 68 17.51 14.61 35.26
N PRO A 69 16.48 14.89 36.08
CA PRO A 69 16.06 16.26 36.32
C PRO A 69 17.23 17.11 36.84
N ILE A 70 17.45 18.26 36.23
CA ILE A 70 18.36 19.25 36.79
C ILE A 70 17.68 19.81 38.05
N LEU A 71 18.13 19.36 39.22
CA LEU A 71 17.71 19.91 40.50
C LEU A 71 18.29 21.33 40.60
N LEU A 72 17.47 22.34 40.35
CA LEU A 72 17.83 23.73 40.62
C LEU A 72 17.50 24.01 42.09
N PRO A 73 18.51 24.16 42.98
CA PRO A 73 18.24 24.55 44.35
C PRO A 73 17.80 26.02 44.35
N ASN A 74 16.58 26.26 44.84
CA ASN A 74 15.98 27.56 45.17
C ASN A 74 15.48 28.43 43.99
N LEU A 75 14.25 28.17 43.56
CA LEU A 75 13.36 29.16 42.93
C LEU A 75 12.12 29.34 43.82
N HIS A 76 12.34 29.90 45.01
CA HIS A 76 11.26 30.38 45.89
C HIS A 76 11.42 31.89 46.13
N ASP A 77 11.60 32.67 45.05
CA ASP A 77 11.20 34.07 45.13
C ASP A 77 10.73 34.57 43.76
N GLY A 78 9.70 35.42 43.80
CA GLY A 78 8.71 35.63 42.73
C GLY A 78 9.23 36.05 41.35
N LEU A 79 8.49 35.59 40.34
CA LEU A 79 8.23 36.23 39.05
C LEU A 79 9.42 36.95 38.36
N GLU A 80 9.99 36.31 37.34
CA GLU A 80 9.73 36.75 35.97
C GLU A 80 10.21 35.71 34.95
N ALA A 81 9.26 35.24 34.14
CA ALA A 81 9.52 34.51 32.92
C ALA A 81 10.22 35.44 31.92
N GLN A 82 11.55 35.48 31.95
CA GLN A 82 12.33 36.07 30.87
C GLN A 82 13.23 35.02 30.25
N ASN A 83 12.81 34.55 29.06
CA ASN A 83 13.69 34.27 27.93
C ASN A 83 15.11 33.82 28.32
N ALA A 84 15.26 32.55 28.74
CA ALA A 84 16.58 31.91 28.70
C ALA A 84 16.94 31.61 27.24
N LYS A 85 17.18 32.69 26.48
CA LYS A 85 17.97 32.68 25.25
C LYS A 85 19.24 31.90 25.55
N LYS A 86 19.52 30.91 24.68
CA LYS A 86 20.84 30.33 24.41
C LYS A 86 21.97 31.05 25.16
N ARG A 87 22.49 30.47 26.25
CA ARG A 87 23.83 30.84 26.72
C ARG A 87 24.81 30.41 25.64
N LYS A 88 25.21 31.35 24.80
CA LYS A 88 26.52 31.32 24.15
C LYS A 88 27.54 31.45 25.27
N LEU A 89 28.25 30.37 25.58
CA LEU A 89 29.61 30.46 26.07
C LEU A 89 30.47 30.62 24.82
N ASP A 90 30.92 31.84 24.59
CA ASP A 90 32.00 32.15 23.68
C ASP A 90 33.29 31.93 24.48
N ASP A 91 34.02 30.86 24.16
CA ASP A 91 35.42 30.75 24.55
C ASP A 91 36.22 30.54 23.28
N GLY A 92 37.05 31.53 22.99
CA GLY A 92 37.87 31.61 21.80
C GLY A 92 39.06 30.66 21.91
N GLY A 93 39.10 29.68 21.03
CA GLY A 93 40.26 28.83 20.81
C GLY A 93 40.11 28.15 19.45
N GLY A 94 40.95 28.54 18.49
CA GLY A 94 40.85 28.09 17.11
C GLY A 94 41.02 26.58 16.97
N ASP A 95 40.12 25.98 16.21
CA ASP A 95 40.45 24.99 15.20
C ASP A 95 39.31 24.99 14.16
N ASP A 96 39.65 24.80 12.89
CA ASP A 96 38.70 24.75 11.77
C ASP A 96 37.86 23.46 11.87
N MET A 97 36.94 23.43 12.85
CA MET A 97 35.98 22.34 12.96
C MET A 97 34.93 22.55 11.87
N MET A 98 34.98 21.71 10.83
CA MET A 98 33.88 21.51 9.90
C MET A 98 32.56 21.51 10.67
N THR A 99 31.81 22.62 10.55
CA THR A 99 30.56 22.81 11.29
C THR A 99 29.46 22.01 10.59
N GLY A 100 29.47 20.70 10.86
CA GLY A 100 28.36 19.83 10.53
C GLY A 100 27.07 20.31 11.20
N THR A 101 25.93 19.88 10.65
CA THR A 101 24.63 20.16 11.27
C THR A 101 24.58 19.52 12.66
N LYS A 102 24.16 20.27 13.68
CA LYS A 102 24.00 19.73 15.05
C LYS A 102 22.94 18.61 15.02
N VAL A 103 23.36 17.37 15.27
CA VAL A 103 22.48 16.19 15.38
C VAL A 103 22.41 15.75 16.84
N PHE A 104 21.27 15.20 17.27
CA PHE A 104 21.18 14.54 18.58
C PHE A 104 22.13 13.34 18.60
N VAL A 105 23.00 13.28 19.60
CA VAL A 105 23.85 12.10 19.83
C VAL A 105 22.94 10.98 20.32
N MET A 106 22.98 9.84 19.63
CA MET A 106 22.29 8.61 20.03
C MET A 106 23.36 7.66 20.56
N PRO A 107 23.56 7.56 21.89
CA PRO A 107 24.66 6.79 22.46
C PRO A 107 24.62 5.30 22.10
N GLY A 108 23.42 4.75 21.86
CA GLY A 108 23.19 3.37 21.40
C GLY A 108 23.28 3.18 19.88
N GLY A 109 23.71 4.19 19.12
CA GLY A 109 23.79 4.15 17.66
C GLY A 109 22.46 4.41 16.95
N MET A 110 22.34 3.94 15.71
CA MET A 110 21.17 4.15 14.86
C MET A 110 19.93 3.46 15.43
N MET A 111 18.84 4.20 15.60
CA MET A 111 17.56 3.58 15.97
C MET A 111 17.03 2.71 14.83
N LYS A 112 16.71 1.45 15.14
CA LYS A 112 16.20 0.48 14.18
C LYS A 112 14.68 0.61 14.00
N SER A 113 14.22 0.20 12.82
CA SER A 113 12.81 -0.08 12.57
C SER A 113 12.35 -1.29 13.39
N ASN A 114 11.05 -1.46 13.54
CA ASN A 114 10.46 -2.65 14.13
C ASN A 114 10.68 -3.84 13.18
N SER A 115 11.56 -4.79 13.52
CA SER A 115 11.94 -5.91 12.65
C SER A 115 10.75 -6.81 12.31
N ASN A 116 9.89 -7.10 13.28
CA ASN A 116 8.75 -7.99 13.08
C ASN A 116 7.77 -7.40 12.04
N LEU A 117 7.51 -6.09 12.13
CA LEU A 117 6.69 -5.39 11.15
C LEU A 117 7.39 -5.28 9.79
N VAL A 118 8.69 -5.03 9.75
CA VAL A 118 9.46 -5.02 8.49
C VAL A 118 9.34 -6.37 7.79
N ASP A 119 9.57 -7.47 8.50
CA ASP A 119 9.52 -8.82 7.93
C ASP A 119 8.11 -9.15 7.40
N LEU A 120 7.06 -8.77 8.13
CA LEU A 120 5.68 -8.94 7.67
C LEU A 120 5.39 -8.06 6.44
N ILE A 121 5.81 -6.79 6.46
CA ILE A 121 5.66 -5.85 5.34
C ILE A 121 6.36 -6.35 4.08
N GLU A 122 7.54 -6.97 4.19
CA GLU A 122 8.25 -7.57 3.05
C GLU A 122 7.51 -8.77 2.44
N LYS A 123 6.68 -9.47 3.21
CA LYS A 123 5.78 -10.51 2.69
C LYS A 123 4.51 -9.95 2.07
N VAL A 124 3.94 -8.90 2.65
CA VAL A 124 2.64 -8.34 2.22
C VAL A 124 2.76 -7.44 0.99
N LYS A 125 3.83 -6.64 0.87
CA LYS A 125 4.01 -5.70 -0.27
C LYS A 125 3.99 -6.37 -1.65
N PRO A 126 4.68 -7.52 -1.88
CA PRO A 126 4.62 -8.23 -3.16
C PRO A 126 3.20 -8.68 -3.52
N GLU A 127 2.40 -9.07 -2.54
CA GLU A 127 1.02 -9.51 -2.73
C GLU A 127 0.12 -8.37 -3.21
N ILE A 128 0.27 -7.19 -2.58
CA ILE A 128 -0.43 -5.96 -3.02
C ILE A 128 -0.06 -5.62 -4.47
N ARG A 129 1.24 -5.58 -4.78
CA ARG A 129 1.72 -5.25 -6.13
C ARG A 129 1.20 -6.23 -7.18
N THR A 130 1.18 -7.51 -6.85
CA THR A 130 0.68 -8.56 -7.73
C THR A 130 -0.79 -8.33 -8.05
N LEU A 131 -1.63 -8.03 -7.06
CA LEU A 131 -3.04 -7.73 -7.30
C LEU A 131 -3.23 -6.53 -8.23
N ILE A 132 -2.50 -5.42 -8.01
CA ILE A 132 -2.53 -4.23 -8.87
C ILE A 132 -2.22 -4.61 -10.33
N GLU A 133 -1.10 -5.32 -10.55
CA GLU A 133 -0.66 -5.72 -11.89
C GLU A 133 -1.67 -6.66 -12.57
N LYS A 134 -2.26 -7.60 -11.83
CA LYS A 134 -3.23 -8.56 -12.38
C LYS A 134 -4.59 -7.92 -12.66
N CYS A 135 -5.09 -7.06 -11.79
CA CYS A 135 -6.29 -6.27 -12.03
C CYS A 135 -6.13 -5.39 -13.28
N ASN A 136 -4.97 -4.75 -13.45
CA ASN A 136 -4.69 -3.91 -14.61
C ASN A 136 -4.76 -4.72 -15.93
N THR A 137 -4.20 -5.93 -15.92
CA THR A 137 -4.20 -6.84 -17.08
C THR A 137 -5.62 -7.28 -17.46
N VAL A 138 -6.41 -7.76 -16.49
CA VAL A 138 -7.80 -8.20 -16.71
C VAL A 138 -8.68 -7.02 -17.12
N LYS A 139 -8.49 -5.85 -16.51
CA LYS A 139 -9.20 -4.61 -16.88
C LYS A 139 -8.93 -4.22 -18.33
N MET A 140 -7.66 -4.25 -18.76
CA MET A 140 -7.29 -3.98 -20.15
C MET A 140 -7.96 -4.97 -21.12
N TRP A 141 -7.98 -6.25 -20.76
CA TRP A 141 -8.66 -7.27 -21.55
C TRP A 141 -10.16 -6.96 -21.72
N VAL A 142 -10.89 -6.69 -20.63
CA VAL A 142 -12.33 -6.35 -20.70
C VAL A 142 -12.55 -5.05 -21.50
N GLN A 143 -11.70 -4.04 -21.32
CA GLN A 143 -11.77 -2.79 -22.10
C GLN A 143 -11.61 -3.01 -23.60
N LEU A 144 -10.73 -3.93 -24.02
CA LEU A 144 -10.52 -4.27 -25.42
C LEU A 144 -11.70 -5.05 -26.03
N LEU A 145 -12.53 -5.69 -25.20
CA LEU A 145 -13.75 -6.38 -25.62
C LEU A 145 -14.97 -5.46 -25.76
N ILE A 146 -14.89 -4.20 -25.30
CA ILE A 146 -15.98 -3.24 -25.45
C ILE A 146 -16.19 -2.93 -26.95
N PRO A 147 -17.38 -3.19 -27.51
CA PRO A 147 -17.64 -3.02 -28.93
C PRO A 147 -17.84 -1.55 -29.28
N ARG A 148 -17.99 -1.27 -30.58
CA ARG A 148 -18.35 0.07 -31.07
C ARG A 148 -19.66 0.54 -30.45
N ILE A 149 -19.75 1.81 -30.05
CA ILE A 149 -20.96 2.43 -29.53
C ILE A 149 -22.09 2.39 -30.56
N GLU A 150 -23.27 1.95 -30.13
CA GLU A 150 -24.52 1.86 -30.91
C GLU A 150 -25.71 2.28 -30.01
N ASP A 151 -26.83 2.69 -30.62
CA ASP A 151 -27.99 3.23 -29.88
C ASP A 151 -28.82 2.17 -29.13
N GLY A 152 -28.56 0.88 -29.32
CA GLY A 152 -29.32 -0.22 -28.70
C GLY A 152 -28.48 -1.47 -28.45
N ASN A 153 -29.08 -2.46 -27.75
CA ASN A 153 -28.42 -3.72 -27.38
C ASN A 153 -27.15 -3.53 -26.50
N ASN A 154 -27.21 -2.59 -25.55
CA ASN A 154 -26.07 -2.22 -24.70
C ASN A 154 -26.06 -2.89 -23.32
N PHE A 155 -26.96 -3.83 -23.03
CA PHE A 155 -27.00 -4.52 -21.73
C PHE A 155 -25.70 -5.29 -21.42
N GLY A 156 -25.16 -6.03 -22.40
CA GLY A 156 -23.87 -6.68 -22.18
C GLY A 156 -22.70 -5.69 -22.09
N VAL A 157 -22.82 -4.53 -22.76
CA VAL A 157 -21.83 -3.45 -22.65
C VAL A 157 -21.84 -2.85 -21.25
N SER A 158 -23.00 -2.63 -20.63
CA SER A 158 -23.06 -2.14 -19.24
C SER A 158 -22.46 -3.14 -18.25
N ILE A 159 -22.59 -4.45 -18.49
CA ILE A 159 -21.90 -5.48 -17.69
C ILE A 159 -20.37 -5.37 -17.83
N GLN A 160 -19.86 -5.13 -19.04
CA GLN A 160 -18.43 -4.89 -19.25
C GLN A 160 -17.95 -3.63 -18.52
N GLU A 161 -18.72 -2.54 -18.60
CA GLU A 161 -18.41 -1.27 -17.93
C GLU A 161 -18.37 -1.42 -16.40
N GLU A 162 -19.34 -2.13 -15.83
CA GLU A 162 -19.39 -2.45 -14.39
C GLU A 162 -18.20 -3.31 -13.96
N THR A 163 -17.87 -4.33 -14.74
CA THR A 163 -16.68 -5.19 -14.50
C THR A 163 -15.39 -4.37 -14.50
N VAL A 164 -15.23 -3.46 -15.47
CA VAL A 164 -14.07 -2.55 -15.57
C VAL A 164 -14.03 -1.57 -14.39
N ALA A 165 -15.18 -1.06 -13.97
CA ALA A 165 -15.27 -0.16 -12.83
C ALA A 165 -14.83 -0.85 -11.54
N GLU A 166 -15.29 -2.08 -11.28
CA GLU A 166 -14.91 -2.84 -10.10
C GLU A 166 -13.41 -3.18 -10.10
N LEU A 167 -12.85 -3.65 -11.22
CA LEU A 167 -11.41 -3.90 -11.36
C LEU A 167 -10.57 -2.64 -11.08
N ARG A 168 -11.07 -1.47 -11.49
CA ARG A 168 -10.42 -0.17 -11.22
C ARG A 168 -10.52 0.20 -9.75
N THR A 169 -11.64 -0.05 -9.08
CA THR A 169 -11.81 0.18 -7.65
C THR A 169 -10.81 -0.66 -6.86
N VAL A 170 -10.75 -1.96 -7.12
CA VAL A 170 -9.81 -2.89 -6.45
C VAL A 170 -8.34 -2.46 -6.68
N GLU A 171 -7.98 -2.08 -7.90
CA GLU A 171 -6.63 -1.57 -8.21
C GLU A 171 -6.28 -0.31 -7.39
N GLY A 172 -7.23 0.62 -7.27
CA GLY A 172 -7.06 1.86 -6.50
C GLY A 172 -6.96 1.62 -4.99
N GLU A 173 -7.79 0.74 -4.45
CA GLU A 173 -7.73 0.33 -3.05
C GLU A 173 -6.40 -0.35 -2.72
N ALA A 174 -5.96 -1.29 -3.56
CA ALA A 174 -4.68 -1.96 -3.39
C ALA A 174 -3.50 -0.97 -3.43
N ALA A 175 -3.52 0.01 -4.34
CA ALA A 175 -2.50 1.06 -4.39
C ALA A 175 -2.47 1.89 -3.09
N SER A 176 -3.63 2.17 -2.49
CA SER A 176 -3.72 2.94 -1.25
C SER A 176 -3.06 2.25 -0.04
N TYR A 177 -2.97 0.91 -0.05
CA TYR A 177 -2.27 0.14 0.98
C TYR A 177 -0.75 0.41 0.97
N LEU A 178 -0.15 0.61 -0.21
CA LEU A 178 1.28 0.97 -0.32
C LEU A 178 1.58 2.34 0.30
N ASP A 179 0.67 3.29 0.11
CA ASP A 179 0.77 4.61 0.74
C ASP A 179 0.61 4.51 2.26
N GLN A 180 -0.27 3.63 2.74
CA GLN A 180 -0.45 3.39 4.17
C GLN A 180 0.83 2.86 4.82
N ILE A 181 1.47 1.85 4.23
CA ILE A 181 2.75 1.30 4.71
C ILE A 181 3.83 2.39 4.75
N SER A 182 3.89 3.24 3.72
CA SER A 182 4.83 4.37 3.69
C SER A 182 4.55 5.38 4.81
N ARG A 183 3.27 5.68 5.06
CA ARG A 183 2.84 6.57 6.15
C ARG A 183 3.20 6.03 7.54
N TYR A 184 3.19 4.72 7.74
CA TYR A 184 3.65 4.10 8.99
C TYR A 184 5.11 4.47 9.29
N TYR A 185 6.03 4.23 8.35
CA TYR A 185 7.45 4.56 8.53
C TYR A 185 7.67 6.05 8.82
N ILE A 186 6.98 6.93 8.08
CA ILE A 186 7.09 8.38 8.29
C ILE A 186 6.58 8.77 9.68
N THR A 187 5.44 8.23 10.10
CA THR A 187 4.82 8.56 11.40
C THR A 187 5.69 8.05 12.54
N ARG A 188 6.17 6.82 12.46
CA ARG A 188 7.07 6.23 13.44
C ARG A 188 8.37 7.00 13.57
N ALA A 189 9.00 7.35 12.44
CA ALA A 189 10.22 8.16 12.43
C ALA A 189 10.02 9.53 13.10
N LYS A 190 8.88 10.20 12.83
CA LYS A 190 8.52 11.46 13.49
C LYS A 190 8.38 11.29 15.01
N LEU A 191 7.67 10.27 15.47
CA LEU A 191 7.48 10.00 16.91
C LEU A 191 8.81 9.67 17.60
N VAL A 192 9.61 8.80 16.99
CA VAL A 192 10.97 8.49 17.45
C VAL A 192 11.82 9.77 17.61
N SER A 193 11.76 10.68 16.63
CA SER A 193 12.47 11.96 16.73
C SER A 193 11.96 12.84 17.87
N LYS A 194 10.69 12.71 18.24
CA LYS A 194 10.09 13.41 19.40
C LYS A 194 10.55 12.78 20.71
N ILE A 195 10.67 11.45 20.81
CA ILE A 195 11.25 10.78 21.98
C ILE A 195 12.69 11.25 22.20
N ALA A 196 13.49 11.36 21.14
CA ALA A 196 14.86 11.85 21.24
C ALA A 196 14.95 13.33 21.72
N LYS A 197 13.98 14.17 21.32
CA LYS A 197 13.92 15.59 21.70
C LYS A 197 13.30 15.82 23.09
N TYR A 198 12.34 14.98 23.47
CA TYR A 198 11.51 15.12 24.67
C TYR A 198 11.42 13.77 25.40
N PRO A 199 12.54 13.22 25.89
CA PRO A 199 12.56 11.87 26.46
C PRO A 199 11.73 11.74 27.74
N HIS A 200 11.42 12.85 28.41
CA HIS A 200 10.58 12.94 29.61
C HIS A 200 9.07 12.87 29.32
N VAL A 201 8.64 12.92 28.06
CA VAL A 201 7.23 12.79 27.68
C VAL A 201 6.95 11.32 27.33
N GLU A 202 6.40 10.59 28.29
CA GLU A 202 6.13 9.14 28.18
C GLU A 202 5.16 8.80 27.04
N ASP A 203 4.16 9.65 26.79
CA ASP A 203 3.14 9.44 25.76
C ASP A 203 3.75 9.23 24.36
N TYR A 204 4.92 9.82 24.05
CA TYR A 204 5.58 9.55 22.78
C TYR A 204 6.02 8.10 22.64
N ARG A 205 6.50 7.46 23.72
CA ARG A 205 6.88 6.04 23.72
C ARG A 205 5.64 5.18 23.59
N ARG A 206 4.60 5.47 24.39
CA ARG A 206 3.32 4.75 24.32
C ARG A 206 2.74 4.83 22.91
N THR A 207 2.75 6.01 22.29
CA THR A 207 2.23 6.20 20.93
C THR A 207 3.00 5.38 19.89
N VAL A 208 4.32 5.20 20.04
CA VAL A 208 5.07 4.31 19.13
C VAL A 208 4.59 2.87 19.24
N THR A 209 4.38 2.38 20.46
CA THR A 209 3.81 1.04 20.69
C THR A 209 2.42 0.91 20.04
N GLU A 210 1.54 1.89 20.24
CA GLU A 210 0.18 1.89 19.67
C GLU A 210 0.20 1.88 18.13
N ILE A 211 1.08 2.66 17.48
CA ILE A 211 1.14 2.65 16.02
C ILE A 211 1.77 1.36 15.47
N ASP A 212 2.67 0.71 16.20
CA ASP A 212 3.25 -0.58 15.82
C ASP A 212 2.17 -1.68 15.90
N GLU A 213 1.36 -1.70 16.97
CA GLU A 213 0.20 -2.61 17.08
C GLU A 213 -0.85 -2.35 15.99
N LYS A 214 -1.19 -1.08 15.76
CA LYS A 214 -2.14 -0.68 14.72
C LYS A 214 -1.66 -1.13 13.33
N GLU A 215 -0.37 -1.00 13.04
CA GLU A 215 0.18 -1.40 11.75
C GLU A 215 0.11 -2.91 11.55
N TYR A 216 0.43 -3.71 12.57
CA TYR A 216 0.26 -5.16 12.52
C TYR A 216 -1.19 -5.55 12.19
N ILE A 217 -2.16 -4.99 12.92
CA ILE A 217 -3.58 -5.24 12.68
C ILE A 217 -3.96 -4.86 11.25
N SER A 218 -3.47 -3.70 10.78
CA SER A 218 -3.76 -3.26 9.42
C SER A 218 -3.18 -4.17 8.35
N LEU A 219 -1.96 -4.69 8.53
CA LEU A 219 -1.35 -5.64 7.58
C LEU A 219 -2.18 -6.91 7.48
N LYS A 220 -2.70 -7.41 8.61
CA LYS A 220 -3.60 -8.57 8.64
C LYS A 220 -4.93 -8.32 7.91
N ILE A 221 -5.50 -7.13 8.09
CA ILE A 221 -6.69 -6.71 7.35
C ILE A 221 -6.38 -6.63 5.85
N ILE A 222 -5.27 -6.01 5.46
CA ILE A 222 -4.86 -5.92 4.05
C ILE A 222 -4.79 -7.31 3.41
N VAL A 223 -4.13 -8.29 4.03
CA VAL A 223 -4.06 -9.65 3.48
C VAL A 223 -5.44 -10.29 3.33
N SER A 224 -6.34 -10.03 4.29
CA SER A 224 -7.73 -10.50 4.22
C SER A 224 -8.48 -9.85 3.06
N GLU A 225 -8.31 -8.55 2.84
CA GLU A 225 -8.92 -7.84 1.72
C GLU A 225 -8.37 -8.29 0.38
N LEU A 226 -7.05 -8.50 0.24
CA LEU A 226 -6.46 -9.05 -0.98
C LEU A 226 -7.09 -10.40 -1.33
N ARG A 227 -7.25 -11.29 -0.34
CA ARG A 227 -7.91 -12.59 -0.51
C ARG A 227 -9.37 -12.41 -0.95
N ASN A 228 -10.10 -11.53 -0.28
CA ASN A 228 -11.51 -11.26 -0.57
C ASN A 228 -11.67 -10.69 -1.99
N GLN A 229 -10.81 -9.76 -2.40
CA GLN A 229 -10.81 -9.15 -3.74
C GLN A 229 -10.56 -10.21 -4.84
N TYR A 230 -9.66 -11.17 -4.63
CA TYR A 230 -9.49 -12.26 -5.60
C TYR A 230 -10.74 -13.12 -5.76
N VAL A 231 -11.45 -13.47 -4.68
CA VAL A 231 -12.66 -14.29 -4.79
C VAL A 231 -13.84 -13.52 -5.38
N THR A 232 -14.03 -12.25 -5.02
CA THR A 232 -15.13 -11.43 -5.56
C THR A 232 -14.94 -11.13 -7.04
N LEU A 233 -13.71 -10.76 -7.46
CA LEU A 233 -13.41 -10.55 -8.88
C LEU A 233 -13.58 -11.84 -9.69
N HIS A 234 -13.07 -12.96 -9.18
CA HIS A 234 -13.22 -14.26 -9.83
C HIS A 234 -14.70 -14.64 -10.02
N ASP A 235 -15.50 -14.55 -8.96
CA ASP A 235 -16.93 -14.88 -8.98
C ASP A 235 -17.71 -13.96 -9.91
N MET A 236 -17.49 -12.65 -9.82
CA MET A 236 -18.14 -11.65 -10.68
C MET A 236 -17.83 -11.88 -12.16
N ILE A 237 -16.56 -12.12 -12.52
CA ILE A 237 -16.16 -12.33 -13.91
C ILE A 237 -16.74 -13.64 -14.44
N LEU A 238 -16.63 -14.74 -13.69
CA LEU A 238 -17.13 -16.04 -14.15
C LEU A 238 -18.65 -16.04 -14.37
N LYS A 239 -19.42 -15.47 -13.44
CA LYS A 239 -20.89 -15.37 -13.58
C LYS A 239 -21.31 -14.61 -14.82
N ASN A 240 -20.49 -13.66 -15.27
CA ASN A 240 -20.82 -12.75 -16.37
C ASN A 240 -19.99 -13.01 -17.64
N ILE A 241 -19.23 -14.11 -17.69
CA ILE A 241 -18.20 -14.34 -18.72
C ILE A 241 -18.75 -14.34 -20.15
N GLU A 242 -19.96 -14.86 -20.35
CA GLU A 242 -20.61 -14.87 -21.66
C GLU A 242 -20.89 -13.45 -22.16
N LYS A 243 -21.41 -12.58 -21.29
CA LYS A 243 -21.70 -11.19 -21.63
C LYS A 243 -20.44 -10.34 -21.72
N ILE A 244 -19.40 -10.66 -20.94
CA ILE A 244 -18.09 -10.02 -21.05
C ILE A 244 -17.45 -10.31 -22.41
N LYS A 245 -17.47 -11.58 -22.87
CA LYS A 245 -16.89 -11.98 -24.17
C LYS A 245 -17.76 -11.61 -25.36
N ARG A 246 -19.09 -11.66 -25.21
CA ARG A 246 -20.09 -11.41 -26.26
C ARG A 246 -21.21 -10.51 -25.73
N PRO A 247 -20.96 -9.19 -25.64
CA PRO A 247 -21.90 -8.24 -25.03
C PRO A 247 -23.18 -8.02 -25.84
N ARG A 248 -23.13 -8.27 -27.15
CA ARG A 248 -24.28 -8.21 -28.05
C ARG A 248 -24.66 -9.61 -28.51
N SER A 249 -25.92 -9.98 -28.32
CA SER A 249 -26.48 -11.15 -28.98
C SER A 249 -26.54 -10.88 -30.48
N SER A 250 -26.02 -11.80 -31.29
CA SER A 250 -26.22 -11.76 -32.73
C SER A 250 -27.70 -12.01 -33.00
N ASN A 251 -28.40 -11.06 -33.66
CA ASN A 251 -29.81 -11.23 -34.06
C ASN A 251 -30.04 -12.43 -35.00
N THR A 252 -28.98 -13.15 -35.41
CA THR A 252 -29.04 -14.38 -36.19
C THR A 252 -29.49 -15.61 -35.39
N ASP A 253 -29.34 -15.62 -34.06
CA ASP A 253 -29.74 -16.77 -33.24
C ASP A 253 -31.23 -16.75 -32.84
N ALA A 254 -31.94 -15.66 -33.11
CA ALA A 254 -33.39 -15.53 -32.86
C ALA A 254 -34.27 -15.95 -34.06
N LEU A 255 -33.66 -16.54 -35.11
CA LEU A 255 -34.32 -16.89 -36.37
C LEU A 255 -34.36 -18.40 -36.67
N TYR A 256 -34.03 -19.26 -35.70
CA TYR A 256 -34.13 -20.72 -35.83
C TYR A 256 -34.92 -21.35 -34.68
#